data_AF-A0A3D5L5Y2-F1
#
_entry.id   AF-A0A3D5L5Y2-F1
#
_cell.length_a   1.000
_cell.length_b   1.000
_cell.length_c   1.000
_cell.angle_alpha   90.00
_cell.angle_beta   90.00
_cell.angle_gamma   90.00
#
_symmetry.space_group_name_H-M   'P 1'
#
loop_
_entity.id
_entity.type
_entity.pdbx_description
1 polymer ?
#
loop_
_entity_poly.entity_id
_entity_poly.type
_entity_poly.pdbx_seq_one_letter_code
_entity_poly.pdbx_strand_id
1 'polypeptide(L)'
;MAAEEEEKKLRSEEPEPEEEEEEEEEMDPKHKLIQIIVSTILLIVATVITKLNPNLAMWQKLLIFLVPYFCAGFDVLKEAGESIGHGEVFNEDFLMVVATVGALLIGFVPGGKANFTEAVFVMLFFQVGELFEGIA
;
A
#
# COMPACT_ATOMS: atom_id res chain seq x y z
N MET A 1 -34.32 35.61 19.96
CA MET A 1 -35.27 35.28 18.88
C MET A 1 -34.84 35.78 17.51
N ALA A 2 -34.96 37.06 17.13
CA ALA A 2 -34.59 37.49 15.76
C ALA A 2 -33.08 37.39 15.44
N ALA A 3 -32.20 37.56 16.44
CA ALA A 3 -30.75 37.42 16.27
C ALA A 3 -30.28 35.94 16.20
N GLU A 4 -31.02 35.01 16.83
CA GLU A 4 -30.74 33.57 16.74
C GLU A 4 -31.16 32.97 15.40
N GLU A 5 -32.22 33.52 14.78
CA GLU A 5 -32.65 33.10 13.45
C GLU A 5 -31.67 33.56 12.36
N GLU A 6 -31.02 34.72 12.51
CA GLU A 6 -29.96 35.15 11.58
C GLU A 6 -28.66 34.35 11.73
N GLU A 7 -28.21 34.02 12.95
CA GLU A 7 -27.06 33.11 13.13
C GLU A 7 -27.33 31.72 12.56
N LYS A 8 -28.56 31.22 12.69
CA LYS A 8 -28.93 29.93 12.11
C LYS A 8 -28.98 29.95 10.59
N LYS A 9 -29.24 31.11 9.99
CA LYS A 9 -29.26 31.32 8.54
C LYS A 9 -27.87 31.55 7.94
N LEU A 10 -26.96 32.18 8.69
CA LEU A 10 -25.55 32.32 8.27
C LEU A 10 -24.80 30.98 8.31
N ARG A 11 -25.13 30.08 9.24
CA ARG A 11 -24.49 28.75 9.33
C ARG A 11 -24.91 27.75 8.25
N SER A 12 -25.91 28.08 7.43
CA SER A 12 -26.40 27.21 6.35
C SER A 12 -25.86 27.58 4.96
N GLU A 13 -25.00 28.60 4.86
CA GLU A 13 -24.41 29.06 3.59
C GLU A 13 -22.92 28.71 3.45
N GLU A 14 -22.31 27.99 4.40
CA GLU A 14 -21.00 27.39 4.16
C GLU A 14 -21.20 26.23 3.18
N PRO A 15 -20.66 26.30 1.95
CA PRO A 15 -20.71 25.18 1.04
C PRO A 15 -19.94 24.03 1.70
N GLU A 16 -20.60 22.89 1.90
CA GLU A 16 -19.89 21.67 2.24
C GLU A 16 -18.84 21.45 1.14
N PRO A 17 -17.57 21.15 1.50
CA PRO A 17 -16.58 20.86 0.49
C PRO A 17 -17.12 19.71 -0.34
N GLU A 18 -17.30 19.93 -1.63
CA GLU A 18 -17.56 18.87 -2.59
C GLU A 18 -16.35 17.94 -2.49
N GLU A 19 -16.53 16.79 -1.85
CA GLU A 19 -15.58 15.69 -1.92
C GLU A 19 -15.52 15.33 -3.40
N GLU A 20 -14.45 15.78 -4.07
CA GLU A 20 -14.11 15.29 -5.40
C GLU A 20 -13.86 13.79 -5.22
N GLU A 21 -14.88 12.96 -5.49
CA GLU A 21 -14.72 11.51 -5.59
C GLU A 21 -13.65 11.26 -6.66
N GLU A 22 -12.43 10.99 -6.22
CA GLU A 22 -11.33 10.63 -7.10
C GLU A 22 -11.78 9.38 -7.87
N GLU A 23 -11.90 9.50 -9.19
CA GLU A 23 -12.00 8.34 -10.05
C GLU A 23 -10.70 7.55 -9.86
N GLU A 24 -10.70 6.56 -8.95
CA GLU A 24 -9.66 5.55 -8.86
C GLU A 24 -9.45 5.04 -10.30
N GLU A 25 -8.25 5.27 -10.87
CA GLU A 25 -7.91 4.74 -12.18
C GLU A 25 -7.92 3.22 -12.07
N GLU A 26 -9.09 2.62 -12.32
CA GLU A 26 -9.34 1.19 -12.18
C GLU A 26 -8.46 0.46 -13.21
N MET A 27 -7.28 0.05 -12.76
CA MET A 27 -6.27 -0.52 -13.65
C MET A 27 -6.80 -1.79 -14.32
N ASP A 28 -6.49 -1.93 -15.62
CA ASP A 28 -6.81 -3.12 -16.41
C ASP A 28 -6.50 -4.41 -15.62
N PRO A 29 -7.47 -5.31 -15.39
CA PRO A 29 -7.29 -6.53 -14.58
C PRO A 29 -6.14 -7.42 -15.08
N LYS A 30 -5.82 -7.33 -16.37
CA LYS A 30 -4.69 -8.03 -17.00
C LYS A 30 -3.33 -7.52 -16.51
N HIS A 31 -3.20 -6.21 -16.26
CA HIS A 31 -1.98 -5.60 -15.76
C HIS A 31 -1.73 -6.07 -14.32
N LYS A 32 -2.74 -5.95 -13.45
CA LYS A 32 -2.67 -6.46 -12.07
C LYS A 32 -2.30 -7.95 -12.04
N LEU A 33 -2.90 -8.79 -12.90
CA LEU A 33 -2.56 -10.21 -12.99
C LEU A 33 -1.09 -10.45 -13.39
N ILE A 34 -0.58 -9.73 -14.39
CA ILE A 34 0.83 -9.86 -14.81
C ILE A 34 1.75 -9.47 -13.66
N GLN A 35 1.46 -8.38 -12.97
CA GLN A 35 2.24 -7.89 -11.86
C GLN A 35 2.25 -8.86 -10.68
N ILE A 36 1.12 -9.46 -10.33
CA ILE A 36 1.03 -10.52 -9.32
C ILE A 36 1.93 -11.70 -9.70
N ILE A 37 1.87 -12.16 -10.96
CA ILE A 37 2.69 -13.29 -11.44
C ILE A 37 4.18 -12.94 -11.39
N VAL A 38 4.57 -11.78 -11.92
CA VAL A 38 5.97 -11.31 -11.95
C VAL A 38 6.51 -11.18 -10.53
N SER A 39 5.75 -10.55 -9.64
CA SER A 39 6.14 -10.33 -8.24
C SER A 39 6.22 -11.63 -7.46
N THR A 40 5.33 -12.58 -7.71
CA THR A 40 5.39 -13.93 -7.12
C THR A 40 6.65 -14.66 -7.56
N ILE A 41 7.00 -14.60 -8.86
CA ILE A 41 8.25 -15.19 -9.37
C ILE A 41 9.47 -14.52 -8.73
N LEU A 42 9.49 -13.19 -8.66
CA LEU A 42 10.57 -12.44 -8.02
C LEU A 42 10.72 -12.80 -6.54
N LEU A 43 9.62 -13.00 -5.81
CA LEU A 43 9.62 -13.43 -4.42
C LEU A 43 10.22 -14.83 -4.25
N ILE A 44 9.86 -15.77 -5.13
CA ILE A 44 10.44 -17.12 -5.13
C ILE A 44 11.94 -17.04 -5.38
N VAL A 45 12.37 -16.27 -6.38
CA VAL A 45 13.80 -16.07 -6.70
C VAL A 45 14.54 -15.44 -5.52
N ALA A 46 14.00 -14.37 -4.93
CA ALA A 46 14.55 -13.71 -3.74
C ALA A 46 14.70 -14.68 -2.56
N THR A 47 13.69 -15.50 -2.31
CA THR A 47 13.70 -16.50 -1.24
C THR A 47 14.75 -17.58 -1.49
N VAL A 48 14.86 -18.07 -2.73
CA VAL A 48 15.86 -19.07 -3.13
C VAL A 48 17.28 -18.51 -2.96
N ILE A 49 17.55 -17.31 -3.48
CA ILE A 49 18.86 -16.64 -3.34
C ILE A 49 19.24 -16.49 -1.87
N THR A 50 18.29 -16.06 -1.04
CA THR A 50 18.52 -15.81 0.39
C THR A 50 18.72 -17.12 1.18
N LYS A 51 18.06 -18.22 0.78
CA LYS A 51 18.29 -19.54 1.36
C LYS A 51 19.61 -20.16 0.95
N LEU A 52 20.02 -19.98 -0.30
CA LEU A 52 21.31 -20.48 -0.81
C LEU A 52 22.50 -19.71 -0.22
N ASN A 53 22.30 -18.45 0.17
CA ASN A 53 23.33 -17.59 0.75
C ASN A 53 22.96 -17.16 2.18
N PRO A 54 23.01 -18.07 3.17
CA PRO A 54 22.60 -17.76 4.54
C PRO A 54 23.46 -16.69 5.21
N ASN A 55 24.72 -16.53 4.76
CA ASN A 55 25.70 -15.57 5.27
C ASN A 55 25.43 -14.11 4.86
N LEU A 56 24.40 -13.83 4.05
CA LEU A 56 24.05 -12.46 3.66
C LEU A 56 23.69 -11.62 4.90
N ALA A 57 24.21 -10.40 4.93
CA ALA A 57 23.86 -9.41 5.95
C ALA A 57 22.38 -9.04 5.86
N MET A 58 21.78 -8.60 6.97
CA MET A 58 20.36 -8.25 7.02
C MET A 58 19.98 -7.17 6.00
N TRP A 59 20.82 -6.15 5.85
CA TRP A 59 20.64 -5.10 4.84
C TRP A 59 20.66 -5.65 3.41
N GLN A 60 21.46 -6.68 3.12
CA GLN A 60 21.47 -7.32 1.80
C GLN A 60 20.18 -8.10 1.54
N LYS A 61 19.69 -8.82 2.55
CA LYS A 61 18.39 -9.50 2.49
C LYS A 61 17.26 -8.51 2.27
N LEU A 62 17.27 -7.38 2.98
CA LEU A 62 16.32 -6.29 2.76
C LEU A 62 16.33 -5.86 1.29
N LEU A 63 17.50 -5.52 0.73
CA LEU A 63 17.60 -5.08 -0.68
C LEU A 63 17.07 -6.12 -1.67
N ILE A 64 17.31 -7.41 -1.42
CA ILE A 64 16.82 -8.50 -2.27
C ILE A 64 15.28 -8.60 -2.21
N PHE A 65 14.69 -8.49 -1.02
CA PHE A 65 13.23 -8.54 -0.84
C PHE A 65 12.53 -7.22 -1.20
N LEU A 66 13.28 -6.13 -1.28
CA LEU A 66 12.75 -4.83 -1.69
C LEU A 66 12.36 -4.82 -3.17
N VAL A 67 13.03 -5.62 -4.01
CA VAL A 67 12.69 -5.76 -5.44
C VAL A 67 11.30 -6.35 -5.67
N PRO A 68 10.94 -7.55 -5.16
CA PRO A 68 9.59 -8.06 -5.29
C PRO A 68 8.56 -7.21 -4.53
N TYR A 69 8.96 -6.56 -3.43
CA TYR A 69 8.08 -5.63 -2.71
C TYR A 69 7.65 -4.44 -3.59
N PHE A 70 8.60 -3.74 -4.20
CA PHE A 70 8.28 -2.64 -5.11
C PHE A 70 7.54 -3.11 -6.35
N CYS A 71 7.87 -4.29 -6.88
CA CYS A 71 7.15 -4.83 -8.03
C CYS A 71 5.68 -5.14 -7.68
N ALA A 72 5.43 -5.70 -6.50
CA ALA A 72 4.08 -6.04 -6.02
C ALA A 72 3.31 -4.82 -5.52
N GLY A 73 3.98 -3.77 -5.09
CA GLY A 73 3.33 -2.62 -4.45
C GLY A 73 3.43 -1.34 -5.25
N PHE A 74 3.94 -1.35 -6.49
CA PHE A 74 4.25 -0.10 -7.21
C PHE A 74 3.03 0.83 -7.31
N ASP A 75 1.87 0.28 -7.65
CA ASP A 75 0.63 1.05 -7.82
C ASP A 75 0.10 1.48 -6.45
N VAL A 76 -0.02 0.55 -5.50
CA VAL A 76 -0.39 0.82 -4.10
C VAL A 76 0.48 1.92 -3.46
N LEU A 77 1.79 1.91 -3.70
CA LEU A 77 2.71 2.92 -3.19
C LEU A 77 2.51 4.28 -3.87
N LYS A 78 2.11 4.28 -5.14
CA LYS A 78 1.79 5.49 -5.91
C LYS A 78 0.46 6.08 -5.43
N GLU A 79 -0.59 5.27 -5.37
CA GLU A 79 -1.92 5.63 -4.87
C GLU A 79 -1.82 6.16 -3.44
N ALA A 80 -1.18 5.42 -2.52
CA ALA A 80 -0.94 5.90 -1.16
C ALA A 80 -0.19 7.24 -1.10
N GLY A 81 0.71 7.51 -2.05
CA GLY A 81 1.44 8.79 -2.14
C GLY A 81 0.56 9.94 -2.63
N GLU A 82 -0.33 9.67 -3.59
CA GLU A 82 -1.30 10.61 -4.13
C GLU A 82 -2.33 10.97 -3.06
N SER A 83 -2.89 9.99 -2.36
CA SER A 83 -3.88 10.21 -1.30
C SER A 83 -3.34 11.00 -0.10
N ILE A 84 -2.07 10.81 0.28
CA ILE A 84 -1.42 11.67 1.28
C ILE A 84 -1.36 13.13 0.80
N GLY A 85 -1.14 13.36 -0.49
CA GLY A 85 -1.10 14.69 -1.11
C GLY A 85 -2.44 15.41 -1.07
N HIS A 86 -3.54 14.67 -1.22
CA HIS A 86 -4.91 15.20 -1.20
C HIS A 86 -5.53 15.30 0.21
N GLY A 87 -4.88 14.73 1.23
CA GLY A 87 -5.28 14.84 2.64
C GLY A 87 -5.94 13.59 3.22
N GLU A 88 -6.06 12.53 2.42
CA GLU A 88 -6.62 11.24 2.81
C GLU A 88 -5.55 10.29 3.35
N VAL A 89 -5.12 10.55 4.59
CA VAL A 89 -4.00 9.84 5.22
C VAL A 89 -4.37 8.50 5.87
N PHE A 90 -5.62 8.02 5.73
CA PHE A 90 -6.09 6.77 6.36
C PHE A 90 -6.90 5.90 5.39
N ASN A 91 -6.49 5.86 4.13
CA ASN A 91 -7.10 4.98 3.13
C ASN A 91 -6.47 3.56 3.16
N GLU A 92 -7.03 2.66 2.34
CA GLU A 92 -6.62 1.25 2.30
C GLU A 92 -5.16 1.09 1.84
N ASP A 93 -4.78 1.78 0.76
CA ASP A 93 -3.42 1.74 0.22
C ASP A 93 -2.38 2.22 1.23
N PHE A 94 -2.66 3.33 1.91
CA PHE A 94 -1.79 3.85 2.96
C PHE A 94 -1.62 2.85 4.09
N LEU A 95 -2.73 2.26 4.57
CA LEU A 95 -2.68 1.27 5.64
C LEU A 95 -1.85 0.05 5.22
N MET A 96 -1.94 -0.38 3.96
CA MET A 96 -1.14 -1.47 3.40
C MET A 96 0.33 -1.13 3.30
N VAL A 97 0.67 0.08 2.84
CA VAL A 97 2.06 0.56 2.81
C VAL A 97 2.64 0.63 4.22
N VAL A 98 1.94 1.24 5.19
CA VAL A 98 2.42 1.35 6.57
C VAL A 98 2.60 -0.02 7.22
N ALA A 99 1.66 -0.95 7.02
CA ALA A 99 1.76 -2.30 7.55
C ALA A 99 2.98 -3.05 7.01
N THR A 100 3.20 -2.98 5.69
CA THR A 100 4.29 -3.70 5.03
C THR A 100 5.65 -3.05 5.26
N VAL A 101 5.76 -1.72 5.22
CA VAL A 101 6.97 -0.98 5.59
C VAL A 101 7.32 -1.26 7.05
N GLY A 102 6.34 -1.27 7.95
CA GLY A 102 6.52 -1.65 9.34
C GLY A 102 7.10 -3.07 9.48
N ALA A 103 6.58 -4.03 8.72
CA ALA A 103 7.09 -5.41 8.68
C ALA A 103 8.52 -5.51 8.11
N LEU A 104 8.88 -4.69 7.12
CA LEU A 104 10.25 -4.62 6.61
C LEU A 104 11.22 -4.01 7.64
N LEU A 105 10.78 -3.00 8.37
CA LEU A 105 11.60 -2.29 9.35
C LEU A 105 11.74 -3.02 10.69
N ILE A 106 10.80 -3.89 11.03
CA ILE A 106 10.80 -4.59 12.33
C ILE A 106 12.05 -5.46 12.54
N GLY A 107 12.69 -5.92 11.47
CA GLY A 107 13.96 -6.65 11.53
C GLY A 107 15.13 -5.82 12.07
N PHE A 108 15.06 -4.49 11.99
CA PHE A 108 16.13 -3.59 12.43
C PHE A 108 15.99 -3.13 13.89
N VAL A 109 14.86 -3.44 14.53
CA VAL A 109 14.58 -3.11 15.94
C VAL A 109 15.34 -4.08 16.85
N PRO A 110 15.83 -3.64 18.04
CA PRO A 110 16.51 -4.55 18.98
C PRO A 110 15.60 -5.72 19.38
N GLY A 111 16.01 -6.94 19.04
CA GLY A 111 15.23 -8.16 19.30
C GLY A 111 14.15 -8.46 18.26
N GLY A 112 14.03 -7.64 17.22
CA GLY A 112 13.13 -7.87 16.09
C GLY A 112 13.62 -8.99 15.16
N LYS A 113 12.68 -9.70 14.55
CA LYS A 113 12.95 -10.70 13.50
C LYS A 113 12.56 -10.11 12.15
N ALA A 114 13.40 -10.30 11.15
CA ALA A 114 13.12 -9.85 9.80
C ALA A 114 11.98 -10.67 9.18
N ASN A 115 10.89 -10.00 8.85
CA ASN A 115 9.69 -10.59 8.24
C ASN A 115 9.53 -10.07 6.80
N PHE A 116 10.61 -10.15 6.02
CA PHE A 116 10.65 -9.59 4.66
C PHE A 116 9.71 -10.33 3.71
N THR A 117 9.57 -11.64 3.88
CA THR A 117 8.71 -12.47 3.01
C THR A 117 7.25 -12.14 3.26
N GLU A 118 6.88 -11.94 4.54
CA GLU A 118 5.55 -11.60 5.00
C GLU A 118 5.13 -10.22 4.47
N ALA A 119 6.03 -9.24 4.49
CA ALA A 119 5.76 -7.93 3.91
C ALA A 119 5.39 -8.01 2.42
N VAL A 120 6.09 -8.84 1.64
CA VAL A 120 5.76 -9.04 0.22
C VAL A 120 4.47 -9.84 0.05
N PHE A 121 4.20 -10.83 0.90
CA PHE A 121 2.95 -11.59 0.85
C PHE A 121 1.72 -10.74 1.13
N VAL A 122 1.79 -9.84 2.11
CA VAL A 122 0.70 -8.91 2.42
C VAL A 122 0.38 -8.05 1.19
N MET A 123 1.41 -7.55 0.49
CA MET A 123 1.24 -6.79 -0.74
C MET A 123 0.66 -7.64 -1.90
N LEU A 124 1.14 -8.87 -2.07
CA LEU A 124 0.60 -9.78 -3.09
C LEU A 124 -0.87 -10.12 -2.85
N PHE A 125 -1.28 -10.34 -1.60
CA PHE A 125 -2.68 -10.63 -1.29
C PHE A 125 -3.58 -9.42 -1.45
N PHE A 126 -3.07 -8.21 -1.23
CA PHE A 126 -3.78 -6.98 -1.57
C PHE A 126 -4.14 -6.94 -3.05
N GLN A 127 -3.13 -7.07 -3.92
CA GLN A 127 -3.35 -7.08 -5.37
C GLN A 127 -4.29 -8.17 -5.84
N VAL A 128 -4.27 -9.33 -5.19
CA VAL A 128 -5.23 -10.42 -5.49
C VAL A 128 -6.65 -10.02 -5.10
N GLY A 129 -6.84 -9.34 -3.96
CA GLY A 129 -8.12 -8.77 -3.54
C GLY A 129 -8.65 -7.77 -4.58
N GLU A 130 -7.82 -6.76 -4.91
CA GLU A 130 -8.15 -5.75 -5.93
C GLU A 130 -8.46 -6.36 -7.30
N LEU A 131 -7.72 -7.42 -7.70
CA LEU A 131 -7.99 -8.14 -8.95
C LEU A 131 -9.40 -8.76 -8.95
N PHE A 132 -9.89 -9.23 -7.80
CA PHE A 132 -11.24 -9.78 -7.70
C PHE A 132 -12.31 -8.69 -7.63
N GLU A 133 -12.02 -7.55 -7.01
CA GLU A 133 -12.91 -6.39 -6.97
C GLU A 133 -13.18 -5.87 -8.38
N GLY A 134 -12.15 -5.66 -9.20
CA GLY A 134 -12.31 -5.20 -10.59
C GLY A 134 -12.91 -6.24 -11.57
N ILE A 135 -13.25 -7.45 -11.12
CA ILE A 135 -13.95 -8.48 -11.92
C ILE A 135 -15.44 -8.59 -11.54
N ALA A 136 -15.81 -8.21 -10.32
CA ALA A 136 -17.13 -8.44 -9.72
C ALA A 136 -18.16 -7.37 -10.13
#